data_AF-A0A2D4HND8-F1
#
_entry.id   AF-A0A2D4HND8-F1
#
_cell.length_a   1.000
_cell.length_b   1.000
_cell.length_c   1.000
_cell.angle_alpha   90.00
_cell.angle_beta   90.00
_cell.angle_gamma   90.00
#
_symmetry.space_group_name_H-M   'P 1'
#
loop_
_entity.id
_entity.type
_entity.pdbx_description
1 polymer ?
#
loop_
_entity_poly.entity_id
_entity_poly.type
_entity_poly.pdbx_seq_one_letter_code
_entity_poly.pdbx_strand_id
1 'polypeptide(L)'
;MDAITSAGLKRKFDDVDVGSPISNSDDEISNSDSADSCDSVNPPSSSGFIPTSILKRQKQLRRKNVRFDQVTVYYFARRQGFTSVPSQGGSSLGMAQRHNSVRRYTLGEFAQEQEVNHREILREHLKEEKLHAKKMKVGFWQAEKSSLVIHLQSF
;
A
#
# COMPACT_ATOMS: atom_id res chain seq x y z
N MET A 1 -40.55 35.74 -21.39
CA MET A 1 -39.33 35.95 -20.61
C MET A 1 -39.39 35.03 -19.40
N ASP A 2 -38.64 33.95 -19.22
CA ASP A 2 -37.73 33.18 -20.06
C ASP A 2 -37.74 31.75 -19.47
N ALA A 3 -37.66 30.75 -20.34
CA ALA A 3 -37.40 29.38 -19.96
C ALA A 3 -35.91 29.22 -19.65
N ILE A 4 -35.56 28.61 -18.52
CA ILE A 4 -34.20 28.11 -18.30
C ILE A 4 -34.29 26.63 -17.96
N THR A 5 -33.93 25.87 -18.98
CA THR A 5 -33.69 24.43 -19.06
C THR A 5 -32.66 23.98 -18.03
N SER A 6 -33.06 23.11 -17.11
CA SER A 6 -32.14 22.36 -16.26
C SER A 6 -31.44 21.29 -17.10
N ALA A 7 -30.23 21.60 -17.57
CA ALA A 7 -29.35 20.66 -18.25
C ALA A 7 -28.84 19.60 -17.25
N GLY A 8 -29.51 18.43 -17.24
CA GLY A 8 -28.99 17.24 -16.58
C GLY A 8 -27.81 16.66 -17.37
N LEU A 9 -26.60 16.77 -16.83
CA LEU A 9 -25.43 16.04 -17.33
C LEU A 9 -25.61 14.53 -17.06
N LYS A 10 -26.36 13.85 -17.93
CA LYS A 10 -26.37 12.39 -18.04
C LYS A 10 -25.04 11.97 -18.65
N ARG A 11 -24.05 11.67 -17.81
CA ARG A 11 -22.90 10.87 -18.24
C ARG A 11 -23.43 9.48 -18.61
N LYS A 12 -23.41 9.16 -19.90
CA LYS A 12 -23.57 7.81 -20.42
C LYS A 12 -22.27 7.06 -20.12
N PHE A 13 -22.35 5.96 -19.38
CA PHE A 13 -21.26 5.01 -19.22
C PHE A 13 -21.45 3.94 -20.28
N ASP A 14 -20.42 3.74 -21.11
CA ASP A 14 -20.33 2.66 -22.09
C ASP A 14 -19.98 1.36 -21.35
N ASP A 15 -20.74 0.29 -21.62
CA ASP A 15 -20.43 -1.06 -21.17
C ASP A 15 -19.19 -1.58 -21.92
N VAL A 16 -18.12 -1.89 -21.19
CA VAL A 16 -16.95 -2.57 -21.75
C VAL A 16 -16.72 -3.85 -20.97
N ASP A 17 -17.14 -4.96 -21.58
CA ASP A 17 -16.78 -6.32 -21.22
C ASP A 17 -15.29 -6.54 -21.52
N VAL A 18 -14.47 -6.79 -20.49
CA VAL A 18 -13.10 -7.28 -20.68
C VAL A 18 -12.78 -8.31 -19.61
N GLY A 19 -12.65 -9.55 -20.07
CA GLY A 19 -12.30 -10.70 -19.24
C GLY A 19 -10.96 -10.54 -18.54
N SER A 20 -10.87 -11.11 -17.34
CA SER A 20 -9.63 -11.23 -16.57
C SER A 20 -8.61 -12.11 -17.28
N PRO A 21 -7.32 -11.80 -17.12
CA PRO A 21 -6.34 -12.84 -16.87
C PRO A 21 -5.56 -12.59 -15.58
N ILE A 22 -5.36 -13.67 -14.85
CA ILE A 22 -4.47 -13.80 -13.71
C ILE A 22 -3.02 -13.62 -14.21
N SER A 23 -2.24 -12.76 -13.56
CA SER A 23 -0.80 -12.62 -13.84
C SER A 23 -0.02 -12.71 -12.53
N ASN A 24 0.65 -13.85 -12.35
CA ASN A 24 1.71 -14.03 -11.38
C ASN A 24 2.99 -13.44 -11.99
N SER A 25 3.61 -12.46 -11.34
CA SER A 25 4.87 -11.86 -11.76
C SER A 25 5.91 -12.06 -10.66
N ASP A 26 6.94 -12.84 -10.94
CA ASP A 26 8.16 -12.96 -10.15
C ASP A 26 9.09 -11.78 -10.50
N ASP A 27 9.46 -10.96 -9.52
CA ASP A 27 10.38 -9.83 -9.71
C ASP A 27 11.81 -10.24 -9.33
N GLU A 28 12.63 -10.47 -10.35
CA GLU A 28 14.07 -10.67 -10.27
C GLU A 28 14.78 -9.34 -9.90
N ILE A 29 15.49 -9.36 -8.77
CA ILE A 29 16.30 -8.26 -8.22
C ILE A 29 17.46 -7.87 -9.15
N SER A 30 17.35 -6.70 -9.80
CA SER A 30 18.45 -6.08 -10.57
C SER A 30 19.33 -5.21 -9.66
N ASN A 31 20.48 -5.75 -9.23
CA ASN A 31 21.53 -4.97 -8.59
C ASN A 31 22.47 -4.40 -9.66
N SER A 32 22.41 -3.08 -9.87
CA SER A 32 23.34 -2.38 -10.77
C SER A 32 24.41 -1.68 -9.91
N ASP A 33 25.63 -2.22 -9.92
CA ASP A 33 26.79 -1.70 -9.22
C ASP A 33 27.75 -1.12 -10.27
N SER A 34 27.95 0.21 -10.27
CA SER A 34 28.83 0.89 -11.22
C SER A 34 30.07 1.41 -10.48
N ALA A 35 31.19 0.73 -10.69
CA ALA A 35 32.51 1.16 -10.23
C ALA A 35 33.14 2.11 -11.28
N ASP A 36 33.23 3.39 -10.96
CA ASP A 36 34.00 4.34 -11.78
C ASP A 36 35.49 4.21 -11.47
N SER A 37 36.24 3.79 -12.49
CA SER A 37 37.69 3.71 -12.52
C SER A 37 38.29 5.11 -12.71
N CYS A 38 39.07 5.59 -11.76
CA CYS A 38 39.94 6.75 -11.95
C CYS A 38 41.40 6.30 -11.96
N ASP A 39 41.88 5.98 -13.16
CA ASP A 39 43.29 5.81 -13.44
C ASP A 39 43.96 7.18 -13.71
N SER A 40 45.27 7.22 -13.45
CA SER A 40 46.28 8.13 -14.01
C SER A 40 46.77 9.32 -13.16
N VAL A 41 47.83 9.01 -12.39
CA VAL A 41 49.17 9.64 -12.34
C VAL A 41 49.34 11.18 -12.17
N ASN A 42 50.13 11.52 -11.14
CA ASN A 42 50.83 12.80 -10.87
C ASN A 42 52.18 12.84 -11.65
N PRO A 43 52.99 13.94 -11.82
CA PRO A 43 52.93 15.40 -11.55
C PRO A 43 53.32 16.26 -12.82
N PRO A 44 53.72 17.58 -12.84
CA PRO A 44 54.82 18.21 -12.09
C PRO A 44 54.55 19.60 -11.48
N SER A 45 55.37 19.94 -10.50
CA SER A 45 55.61 21.27 -9.94
C SER A 45 56.25 22.22 -10.97
N SER A 46 55.61 23.34 -11.30
CA SER A 46 56.34 24.56 -11.66
C SER A 46 55.48 25.80 -11.43
N SER A 47 56.12 26.82 -10.87
CA SER A 47 55.54 28.13 -10.62
C SER A 47 55.19 28.83 -11.93
N GLY A 48 53.92 29.17 -12.12
CA GLY A 48 53.49 30.01 -13.24
C GLY A 48 52.11 30.56 -12.95
N PHE A 49 51.99 31.89 -12.94
CA PHE A 49 50.71 32.59 -12.87
C PHE A 49 49.86 32.23 -14.09
N ILE A 50 49.06 31.17 -13.99
CA ILE A 50 48.03 30.85 -14.98
C ILE A 50 46.75 31.58 -14.53
N PRO A 51 46.17 32.47 -15.36
CA PRO A 51 44.86 33.04 -15.06
C PRO A 51 43.87 31.88 -15.00
N THR A 52 43.30 31.63 -13.81
CA THR A 52 42.33 30.56 -13.62
C THR A 52 41.16 30.79 -14.58
N SER A 53 41.07 29.97 -15.62
CA SER A 53 40.02 30.07 -16.62
C SER A 53 38.65 30.09 -15.92
N ILE A 54 37.76 30.97 -16.37
CA ILE A 54 36.36 31.09 -15.92
C ILE A 54 35.62 29.72 -16.01
N LEU A 55 36.17 28.79 -16.80
CA LEU A 55 35.73 27.42 -16.96
C LEU A 55 36.01 26.50 -15.75
N LYS A 56 36.87 26.88 -14.78
CA LYS A 56 37.32 25.97 -13.71
C LYS A 56 36.83 26.30 -12.29
N ARG A 57 35.76 27.09 -12.17
CA ARG A 57 34.99 27.19 -10.93
C ARG A 57 33.50 27.25 -11.21
N GLN A 58 32.99 26.24 -11.91
CA GLN A 58 31.58 25.89 -11.79
C GLN A 58 31.39 25.39 -10.35
N LYS A 59 31.26 26.33 -9.41
CA LYS A 59 30.97 26.12 -7.99
C LYS A 59 29.77 25.20 -7.98
N GLN A 60 29.97 23.90 -7.69
CA GLN A 60 28.89 22.92 -7.74
C GLN A 60 27.71 23.49 -6.97
N LEU A 61 26.67 23.86 -7.72
CA LEU A 61 25.50 24.51 -7.17
C LEU A 61 24.95 23.52 -6.16
N ARG A 62 25.10 23.82 -4.87
CA ARG A 62 24.73 22.92 -3.77
C ARG A 62 23.28 22.53 -4.00
N ARG A 63 23.06 21.30 -4.48
CA ARG A 63 21.73 20.77 -4.76
C ARG A 63 20.99 20.75 -3.44
N LYS A 64 19.88 21.49 -3.37
CA LYS A 64 18.98 21.46 -2.21
C LYS A 64 18.19 20.16 -2.31
N ASN A 65 18.19 19.37 -1.25
CA ASN A 65 17.35 18.18 -1.13
C ASN A 65 16.31 18.38 -0.02
N VAL A 66 15.15 17.75 -0.21
CA VAL A 66 14.13 17.65 0.84
C VAL A 66 14.44 16.39 1.64
N ARG A 67 14.49 16.52 2.96
CA ARG A 67 14.63 15.40 3.88
C ARG A 67 13.38 15.30 4.71
N PHE A 68 12.80 14.10 4.73
CA PHE A 68 11.76 13.76 5.68
C PHE A 68 12.41 13.28 6.97
N ASP A 69 11.83 13.66 8.10
CA ASP A 69 12.38 13.38 9.43
C ASP A 69 11.36 12.64 10.30
N GLN A 70 10.11 13.10 10.28
CA GLN A 70 9.08 12.64 11.22
C GLN A 70 7.82 12.14 10.51
N VAL A 71 7.20 11.14 11.12
CA VAL A 71 5.89 10.59 10.77
C VAL A 71 4.93 10.89 11.92
N THR A 72 3.75 11.42 11.61
CA THR A 72 2.69 11.65 12.60
C THR A 72 1.44 10.86 12.21
N VAL A 73 1.02 9.96 13.09
CA VAL A 73 -0.14 9.09 12.91
C VAL A 73 -1.31 9.63 13.74
N TYR A 74 -2.46 9.81 13.11
CA TYR A 74 -3.70 10.24 13.76
C TYR A 74 -4.70 9.10 13.77
N TYR A 75 -5.20 8.74 14.96
CA TYR A 75 -6.16 7.65 15.13
C TYR A 75 -7.56 8.22 15.31
N PHE A 76 -8.53 7.77 14.49
CA PHE A 76 -9.92 8.19 14.56
C PHE A 76 -10.82 6.99 14.81
N ALA A 77 -11.91 7.20 15.54
CA ALA A 77 -12.95 6.20 15.66
C ALA A 77 -13.63 5.97 14.30
N ARG A 78 -13.99 4.71 14.03
CA ARG A 78 -14.77 4.31 12.86
C ARG A 78 -16.18 4.91 12.96
N ARG A 79 -16.65 5.59 11.92
CA ARG A 79 -18.04 6.04 11.79
C ARG A 79 -18.71 5.27 10.67
N GLN A 80 -19.78 4.57 11.01
CA GLN A 80 -20.56 3.81 10.05
C GLN A 80 -21.87 4.54 9.78
N GLY A 81 -22.13 4.85 8.51
CA GLY A 81 -23.39 5.46 8.08
C GLY A 81 -24.36 4.39 7.55
N PHE A 82 -25.65 4.54 7.85
CA PHE A 82 -26.71 3.72 7.28
C PHE A 82 -27.38 4.36 6.04
N THR A 83 -26.80 5.44 5.52
CA THR A 83 -27.41 6.21 4.43
C THR A 83 -27.12 5.54 3.09
N SER A 84 -28.20 5.00 2.52
CA SER A 84 -28.34 4.29 1.25
C SER A 84 -27.56 2.99 1.12
N VAL A 85 -28.33 1.90 1.16
CA VAL A 85 -28.01 0.58 0.64
C VAL A 85 -28.02 0.68 -0.89
N PRO A 86 -26.90 0.63 -1.62
CA PRO A 86 -26.94 0.27 -3.03
C PRO A 86 -27.23 -1.24 -3.14
N SER A 87 -27.95 -1.66 -4.18
CA SER A 87 -28.19 -3.08 -4.49
C SER A 87 -26.90 -3.89 -4.63
N GLN A 88 -25.79 -3.22 -4.95
CA GLN A 88 -24.43 -3.68 -4.70
C GLN A 88 -23.58 -2.55 -4.09
N GLY A 89 -23.15 -2.75 -2.84
CA GLY A 89 -22.25 -1.86 -2.11
C GLY A 89 -22.61 -1.79 -0.64
N GLY A 90 -21.61 -1.92 0.23
CA GLY A 90 -21.81 -1.96 1.67
C GLY A 90 -22.14 -0.59 2.28
N SER A 91 -22.38 -0.62 3.59
CA SER A 91 -22.52 0.58 4.41
C SER A 91 -21.26 1.47 4.32
N SER A 92 -21.47 2.79 4.14
CA SER A 92 -20.38 3.75 4.03
C SER A 92 -19.53 3.75 5.31
N LEU A 93 -18.23 3.52 5.12
CA LEU A 93 -17.21 3.53 6.17
C LEU A 93 -16.50 4.89 6.19
N GLY A 94 -16.69 5.65 7.26
CA GLY A 94 -16.03 6.93 7.50
C GLY A 94 -15.20 6.98 8.79
N MET A 95 -14.59 8.14 9.04
CA MET A 95 -13.83 8.45 10.25
C MET A 95 -14.54 9.51 11.10
N ALA A 96 -14.27 9.52 12.40
CA ALA A 96 -14.68 10.60 13.29
C ALA A 96 -14.12 11.96 12.86
N GLN A 97 -14.87 13.03 13.17
CA GLN A 97 -14.41 14.40 12.89
C GLN A 97 -13.16 14.76 13.70
N ARG A 98 -13.00 14.15 14.88
CA ARG A 98 -11.86 14.35 15.77
C ARG A 98 -11.10 13.04 15.96
N HIS A 99 -9.78 13.14 16.05
CA HIS A 99 -8.92 12.02 16.41
C HIS A 99 -9.00 11.78 17.92
N ASN A 100 -8.83 10.53 18.33
CA ASN A 100 -8.77 10.12 19.72
C ASN A 100 -7.33 10.17 20.25
N SER A 101 -6.35 9.91 19.38
CA SER A 101 -4.94 9.93 19.75
C SER A 101 -4.06 10.27 18.56
N VAL A 102 -2.84 10.73 18.86
CA VAL A 102 -1.81 11.07 17.90
C VAL A 102 -0.51 10.44 18.36
N ARG A 103 0.27 9.90 17.43
CA ARG A 103 1.61 9.38 17.70
C ARG A 103 2.60 9.98 16.71
N ARG A 104 3.81 10.26 17.19
CA ARG A 104 4.90 10.81 16.40
C ARG A 104 6.07 9.84 16.45
N TYR A 105 6.70 9.65 15.31
CA TYR A 105 7.80 8.73 15.11
C TYR A 105 8.85 9.40 14.24
N THR A 106 10.09 8.95 14.36
CA THR A 106 11.08 9.11 13.29
C THR A 106 10.74 8.16 12.13
N LEU A 107 11.32 8.38 10.95
CA LEU A 107 11.16 7.43 9.84
C LEU A 107 11.63 6.01 10.20
N GLY A 108 12.74 5.88 10.91
CA GLY A 108 13.32 4.58 11.25
C GLY A 108 12.47 3.78 12.24
N GLU A 109 11.87 4.46 13.23
CA GLU A 109 10.93 3.84 14.17
C GLU A 109 9.65 3.41 13.45
N PHE A 110 9.10 4.26 12.58
CA PHE A 110 7.86 3.94 11.88
C PHE A 110 8.01 2.77 10.92
N ALA A 111 9.16 2.65 10.25
CA ALA A 111 9.46 1.50 9.39
C ALA A 111 9.46 0.18 10.17
N GLN A 112 10.10 0.16 11.34
CA GLN A 112 10.10 -1.02 12.23
C GLN A 112 8.69 -1.33 12.75
N GLU A 113 7.92 -0.32 13.15
CA GLU A 113 6.53 -0.49 13.60
C GLU A 113 5.67 -1.16 12.51
N GLN A 114 5.80 -0.69 11.26
CA GLN A 114 5.08 -1.27 10.12
C GLN A 114 5.50 -2.71 9.84
N GLU A 115 6.79 -3.02 9.91
CA GLU A 115 7.27 -4.39 9.68
C GLU A 115 6.77 -5.36 10.75
N VAL A 116 6.81 -4.96 12.03
CA VAL A 116 6.27 -5.76 13.13
C VAL A 116 4.78 -6.01 12.94
N ASN A 117 4.02 -4.97 12.63
CA ASN A 117 2.58 -5.06 12.40
C ASN A 117 2.26 -5.96 11.20
N HIS A 118 2.98 -5.79 10.08
CA HIS A 118 2.79 -6.62 8.88
C HIS A 118 3.01 -8.11 9.18
N ARG A 119 4.08 -8.43 9.90
CA ARG A 119 4.38 -9.82 10.31
C ARG A 119 3.32 -10.37 11.27
N GLU A 120 2.75 -9.54 12.12
CA GLU A 120 1.66 -9.95 13.01
C GLU A 120 0.39 -10.28 12.22
N ILE A 121 -0.02 -9.43 11.29
CA ILE A 121 -1.17 -9.66 10.42
C ILE A 121 -1.02 -10.99 9.66
N LEU A 122 0.14 -11.25 9.05
CA LEU A 122 0.39 -12.51 8.35
C LEU A 122 0.29 -13.73 9.27
N ARG A 123 0.80 -13.60 10.50
CA ARG A 123 0.72 -14.67 11.49
C ARG A 123 -0.72 -14.95 11.92
N GLU A 124 -1.51 -13.91 12.13
CA GLU A 124 -2.94 -14.04 12.49
C GLU A 124 -3.72 -14.68 11.35
N HIS A 125 -3.55 -14.22 10.12
CA HIS A 125 -4.20 -14.79 8.95
C HIS A 125 -3.94 -16.30 8.85
N LEU A 126 -2.68 -16.74 8.97
CA LEU A 126 -2.35 -18.17 8.92
C LEU A 126 -2.98 -18.99 10.06
N LYS A 127 -3.11 -18.40 11.26
CA LYS A 127 -3.78 -19.06 12.39
C LYS A 127 -5.28 -19.20 12.11
N GLU A 128 -5.91 -18.15 11.57
CA GLU A 128 -7.32 -18.15 11.22
C GLU A 128 -7.63 -19.17 10.13
N GLU A 129 -6.80 -19.29 9.09
CA GLU A 129 -6.98 -20.30 8.05
C GLU A 129 -6.90 -21.73 8.61
N LYS A 130 -5.93 -22.01 9.49
CA LYS A 130 -5.81 -23.31 10.15
C LYS A 130 -7.02 -23.62 11.02
N LEU A 131 -7.53 -22.64 11.76
CA LEU A 131 -8.74 -22.79 12.57
C LEU A 131 -9.97 -23.01 11.68
N HIS A 132 -10.10 -22.23 10.61
CA HIS A 132 -11.20 -22.32 9.65
C HIS A 132 -11.25 -23.70 8.99
N ALA A 133 -10.11 -24.23 8.54
CA ALA A 133 -10.02 -25.58 7.98
C ALA A 133 -10.48 -26.65 8.98
N LYS A 134 -10.09 -26.54 10.25
CA LYS A 134 -10.54 -27.45 11.31
C LYS A 134 -12.05 -27.33 11.55
N LYS A 135 -12.59 -26.11 11.58
CA LYS A 135 -14.04 -25.86 11.75
C LYS A 135 -14.83 -26.48 10.60
N MET A 136 -14.37 -26.33 9.36
CA MET A 136 -15.01 -26.94 8.18
C MET A 136 -14.96 -28.48 8.24
N LYS A 137 -13.85 -29.07 8.70
CA LYS A 137 -13.74 -30.52 8.88
C LYS A 137 -14.72 -31.04 9.94
N VAL A 138 -14.81 -30.37 11.10
CA VAL A 138 -15.75 -30.76 12.16
C VAL A 138 -17.19 -30.58 11.71
N GLY A 139 -17.51 -29.46 11.06
CA GLY A 139 -18.84 -29.22 10.47
C GLY A 139 -19.20 -30.27 9.42
N PHE A 140 -18.24 -30.68 8.59
CA PHE A 140 -18.41 -31.76 7.62
C PHE A 140 -18.73 -33.10 8.31
N TRP A 141 -17.93 -33.52 9.31
CA TRP A 141 -18.21 -34.75 10.06
C TRP A 141 -19.54 -34.72 10.80
N GLN A 142 -19.96 -33.54 11.27
CA GLN A 142 -21.23 -33.37 11.97
C GLN A 142 -22.43 -33.42 11.02
N ALA A 143 -22.29 -32.88 9.81
CA ALA A 143 -23.29 -33.01 8.75
C ALA A 143 -23.43 -34.47 8.28
N GLU A 144 -22.30 -35.18 8.10
CA GLU A 144 -22.28 -36.58 7.70
C GLU A 144 -22.96 -37.48 8.75
N LYS A 145 -22.64 -37.30 10.04
CA LYS A 145 -23.33 -38.03 11.13
C LYS A 145 -24.81 -37.73 11.17
N SER A 146 -25.20 -36.46 11.05
CA SER A 146 -26.62 -36.07 11.01
C SER A 146 -27.36 -36.71 9.83
N SER A 147 -26.72 -36.76 8.66
CA SER A 147 -27.27 -37.41 7.45
C SER A 147 -27.48 -38.92 7.66
N LEU A 148 -26.51 -39.60 8.25
CA LEU A 148 -26.63 -41.02 8.58
C LEU A 148 -27.77 -41.27 9.59
N VAL A 149 -27.89 -40.45 10.63
CA VAL A 149 -28.98 -40.58 11.61
C VAL A 149 -30.36 -40.40 10.96
N ILE A 150 -30.51 -39.41 10.08
CA ILE A 150 -31.76 -39.18 9.33
C ILE A 150 -32.08 -40.38 8.43
N HIS A 151 -31.07 -40.94 7.75
CA HIS A 151 -31.24 -42.11 6.90
C HIS A 151 -31.66 -43.36 7.69
N LEU A 152 -31.06 -43.59 8.87
CA LEU A 152 -31.42 -44.70 9.74
C LEU A 152 -32.82 -44.57 10.37
N GLN A 153 -33.32 -43.36 10.60
CA GLN A 153 -34.67 -43.12 11.13
C GLN A 153 -35.78 -43.20 10.07
N SER A 154 -35.42 -43.35 8.79
CA SER A 154 -36.37 -43.44 7.68
C SER A 154 -36.78 -44.89 7.34
N PHE A 155 -36.37 -45.86 8.15
CA PHE A 155 -36.76 -47.27 8.12
C PHE A 155 -37.44 -47.66 9.44
#